data_AF-A0A920GV89-F1
#
_entry.id   AF-A0A920GV89-F1
#
_cell.length_a   1.000
_cell.length_b   1.000
_cell.length_c   1.000
_cell.angle_alpha   90.00
_cell.angle_beta   90.00
_cell.angle_gamma   90.00
#
_symmetry.space_group_name_H-M   'P 1'
#
loop_
_entity.id
_entity.type
_entity.pdbx_description
1 polymer ?
#
loop_
_entity_poly.entity_id
_entity_poly.type
_entity_poly.pdbx_seq_one_letter_code
_entity_poly.pdbx_strand_id
1 'polypeptide(L)' 'MQKASEYLLGEHDFSSFRGSGCQSKTAIREVEDIKVIKKIIL' A
#
# COMPACT_ATOMS: atom_id res chain seq x y z
N MET A 1 -9.57 -2.86 -9.26
CA MET A 1 -8.74 -2.55 -8.08
C MET A 1 -7.59 -3.54 -7.94
N GLN A 2 -7.83 -4.86 -7.93
CA GLN A 2 -6.75 -5.86 -7.81
C GLN A 2 -5.60 -5.67 -8.82
N LYS A 3 -5.90 -5.57 -10.12
CA LYS A 3 -4.84 -5.37 -11.13
C LYS A 3 -4.00 -4.10 -10.91
N ALA A 4 -4.59 -3.05 -10.34
CA ALA A 4 -3.86 -1.82 -10.04
C ALA A 4 -2.98 -1.96 -8.78
N SER A 5 -3.39 -2.78 -7.81
CA SER A 5 -2.62 -2.99 -6.59
C SER A 5 -1.36 -3.82 -6.81
N GLU A 6 -1.30 -4.65 -7.87
CA GLU A 6 -0.11 -5.42 -8.24
C GLU A 6 1.13 -4.54 -8.52
N TYR A 7 0.93 -3.31 -8.98
CA TYR A 7 2.02 -2.34 -9.17
C TYR A 7 2.67 -1.86 -7.87
N LEU A 8 2.07 -2.17 -6.71
CA LEU A 8 2.60 -1.80 -5.40
C LEU A 8 3.48 -2.89 -4.77
N LEU A 9 3.58 -4.08 -5.38
CA LEU A 9 4.41 -5.18 -4.87
C LEU A 9 5.91 -4.85 -4.98
N GLY A 10 6.70 -5.28 -4.00
CA GLY A 10 8.13 -4.99 -3.90
C GLY A 10 8.45 -3.69 -3.16
N GLU A 11 9.68 -3.20 -3.31
CA GLU A 11 10.18 -2.01 -2.61
C GLU A 11 9.84 -0.72 -3.37
N HIS A 12 9.16 0.22 -2.71
CA HIS A 12 8.78 1.52 -3.28
C HIS A 12 8.86 2.66 -2.25
N ASP A 13 8.91 3.89 -2.75
CA ASP A 13 8.66 5.10 -1.95
C ASP A 13 7.15 5.35 -1.82
N PHE A 14 6.62 5.15 -0.60
CA PHE A 14 5.22 5.38 -0.27
C PHE A 14 4.93 6.78 0.30
N SER A 15 5.75 7.78 -0.02
CA SER A 15 5.58 9.16 0.46
C SER A 15 4.20 9.75 0.14
N SER A 16 3.60 9.41 -1.01
CA SER A 16 2.23 9.83 -1.36
C SER A 16 1.13 9.22 -0.50
N PHE A 17 1.42 8.11 0.21
CA PHE A 17 0.48 7.43 1.12
C PHE A 17 0.73 7.76 2.59
N ARG A 18 1.72 8.61 2.89
CA ARG A 18 2.13 8.94 4.25
C ARG A 18 1.11 9.86 4.92
N GLY A 19 0.64 9.47 6.10
CA GLY A 19 -0.18 10.33 6.96
C GLY A 19 0.62 11.46 7.62
N SER A 20 -0.05 12.57 7.94
CA SER A 20 0.57 13.81 8.47
C SER A 20 1.34 13.64 9.79
N GLY A 21 1.01 12.64 10.60
CA GLY A 21 1.67 12.34 11.88
C GLY A 21 2.79 11.31 11.81
N CYS A 22 3.22 10.86 10.63
CA CYS A 22 4.20 9.79 10.53
C CYS A 22 5.60 10.25 10.97
N GLN A 23 6.13 9.62 12.02
CA GLN A 23 7.48 9.92 12.56
C GLN A 23 8.60 9.07 11.92
N SER A 24 8.28 8.18 10.98
CA SER A 24 9.28 7.35 10.34
C SER A 24 10.21 8.17 9.45
N LYS A 25 11.52 7.95 9.61
CA LYS A 25 12.58 8.67 8.86
C LYS A 25 12.52 8.43 7.35
N THR A 26 11.93 7.33 6.89
CA THR A 26 11.83 6.96 5.48
C THR A 26 10.46 6.39 5.14
N ALA A 27 9.96 6.66 3.93
CA ALA A 27 8.72 6.11 3.40
C ALA A 27 8.96 4.88 2.52
N ILE A 28 10.22 4.43 2.38
CA ILE A 28 10.56 3.21 1.66
C ILE A 28 10.00 2.00 2.42
N ARG A 29 9.17 1.19 1.76
CA ARG A 29 8.61 -0.05 2.31
C ARG A 29 8.57 -1.11 1.22
N GLU A 30 8.58 -2.36 1.66
CA GLU A 30 8.36 -3.52 0.81
C GLU A 30 6.97 -4.08 1.06
N VAL A 31 6.22 -4.32 -0.03
CA VAL A 31 4.93 -5.02 0.02
C VAL A 31 5.14 -6.44 -0.49
N GLU A 32 5.09 -7.40 0.42
CA GLU A 32 5.31 -8.82 0.12
C GLU A 32 4.09 -9.50 -0.51
N ASP A 33 2.87 -9.09 -0.14
CA ASP A 33 1.61 -9.61 -0.70
C ASP A 33 0.51 -8.54 -0.71
N ILE A 34 -0.42 -8.62 -1.67
CA ILE A 34 -1.56 -7.70 -1.76
C ILE A 34 -2.83 -8.33 -2.36
N LYS A 35 -3.95 -8.16 -1.64
CA LYS A 35 -5.26 -8.67 -2.06
C LYS A 35 -6.39 -7.68 -1.77
N VAL A 36 -7.19 -7.39 -2.78
CA VAL A 36 -8.38 -6.54 -2.70
C VAL A 36 -9.63 -7.42 -2.77
N ILE A 37 -10.41 -7.43 -1.69
CA ILE A 37 -11.61 -8.25 -1.56
C ILE A 37 -12.84 -7.33 -1.57
N LYS A 38 -13.82 -7.62 -2.43
CA LYS A 38 -15.10 -6.90 -2.41
C LYS A 38 -15.91 -7.35 -1.21
N LYS A 39 -16.15 -6.44 -0.25
CA LYS A 39 -17.08 -6.70 0.85
C LYS A 39 -18.50 -6.70 0.29
N ILE A 40 -19.20 -7.83 0.43
CA ILE A 40 -20.63 -7.93 0.17
C ILE A 40 -21.32 -7.84 1.53
N ILE A 41 -22.23 -6.88 1.70
CA ILE A 41 -23.12 -6.80 2.85
C ILE A 41 -24.45 -7.38 2.36
N LEU A 42 -24.94 -8.41 3.04
CA LEU A 42 -26.28 -8.97 2.84
C LEU A 42 -27.33 -8.11 3.53
#